data_AF-A0AA35W6U5-F1
#
_entry.id   AF-A0AA35W6U5-F1
#
_cell.length_a   1.000
_cell.length_b   1.000
_cell.length_c   1.000
_cell.angle_alpha   90.00
_cell.angle_beta   90.00
_cell.angle_gamma   90.00
#
_symmetry.space_group_name_H-M   'P 1'
#
loop_
_entity.id
_entity.type
_entity.pdbx_description
1 polymer ?
#
loop_
_entity_poly.entity_id
_entity_poly.type
_entity_poly.pdbx_seq_one_letter_code
_entity_poly.pdbx_strand_id
1 'polypeptide(L)'
;MWTLGPAGPTPPASLMSRSVLRSRGSGARLSSSASSASDTSIGSVFEEGGAVGGAEERDPDDPDFSDGEEEEPSYLPAEIRDKKHENLSNLLLQERSSLGQLYLLNEMTRTRSSIDLNSGETAEERIEAIYLESGVRKRWMSVRYAAALLRKVVDCLAPSLTGMLVRGKEVTIGVFGYAEHVVTEPMSPKDLVKIIYDMCMPADPIEAVLQQEIIIYLADVFTSQATLFQGMLRLRIGWIIQAMKNELKDLATVEKLNLVTAERRVEQLSPHQVKQLLIYVLQDIDSRSALSTRQLHGALNRVPPLFYEKVYNILKRACGVNVRGKTLLQVPTVHEVSGQEVQFALKVEELLSSITIPEYRQVIVEMLMVVSTVLERNPEIICSSVLKLDELLEESVHLYTVDQGKKGQENGEGSKEAVEDHCAGFYALLPDGMSGSISYMAKAVVNTLLQQGLSYDISKQCCIS
;
A
#
# COMPACT_ATOMS: atom_id res chain seq x y z
N MET A 1 -12.21 14.36 12.31
CA MET A 1 -11.52 13.49 13.28
C MET A 1 -10.48 14.25 14.10
N TRP A 2 -10.01 15.43 13.66
CA TRP A 2 -9.09 16.29 14.41
C TRP A 2 -9.68 17.69 14.65
N THR A 3 -10.89 17.73 15.20
CA THR A 3 -11.47 18.90 15.88
C THR A 3 -12.53 18.35 16.83
N LEU A 4 -12.43 18.62 18.13
CA LEU A 4 -13.45 18.27 19.12
C LEU A 4 -13.94 19.54 19.81
N GLY A 5 -15.26 19.64 19.97
CA GLY A 5 -15.94 20.53 20.92
C GLY A 5 -17.08 19.76 21.61
N PRO A 6 -17.43 20.08 22.87
CA PRO A 6 -18.17 19.20 23.76
C PRO A 6 -19.69 19.21 23.53
N ALA A 7 -20.33 18.04 23.73
CA ALA A 7 -21.77 17.85 23.63
C ALA A 7 -22.50 18.33 24.90
N GLY A 8 -23.44 19.28 24.73
CA GLY A 8 -24.49 19.60 25.69
C GLY A 8 -25.77 18.78 25.45
N PRO A 9 -26.72 18.76 26.41
CA PRO A 9 -27.71 17.67 26.54
C PRO A 9 -28.90 17.81 25.58
N THR A 10 -29.32 16.67 25.02
CA THR A 10 -30.52 16.48 24.20
C THR A 10 -31.82 16.52 25.01
N PRO A 11 -32.90 17.16 24.53
CA PRO A 11 -34.26 16.96 25.03
C PRO A 11 -35.03 15.89 24.21
N PRO A 12 -36.19 15.41 24.69
CA PRO A 12 -36.73 14.10 24.33
C PRO A 12 -37.69 14.08 23.13
N ALA A 13 -37.83 12.89 22.56
CA ALA A 13 -38.71 12.52 21.47
C ALA A 13 -40.20 12.65 21.81
N SER A 14 -41.00 13.11 20.84
CA SER A 14 -42.46 13.00 20.84
C SER A 14 -42.97 12.43 19.51
N LEU A 15 -44.09 11.73 19.64
CA LEU A 15 -44.72 10.76 18.75
C LEU A 15 -45.62 11.37 17.65
N MET A 16 -45.99 10.50 16.69
CA MET A 16 -47.22 10.49 15.86
C MET A 16 -47.20 11.43 14.62
N SER A 17 -47.74 11.11 13.44
CA SER A 17 -48.64 10.04 13.02
C SER A 17 -48.74 9.97 11.48
N ARG A 18 -48.96 8.75 10.98
CA ARG A 18 -49.88 8.31 9.89
C ARG A 18 -49.92 9.01 8.52
N SER A 19 -49.89 8.14 7.49
CA SER A 19 -50.85 7.93 6.38
C SER A 19 -50.22 8.04 4.99
N VAL A 20 -50.61 7.35 3.91
CA VAL A 20 -51.53 6.23 3.60
C VAL A 20 -51.20 5.82 2.14
N LEU A 21 -51.34 4.53 1.84
CA LEU A 21 -51.50 3.82 0.55
C LEU A 21 -51.36 4.58 -0.80
N ARG A 22 -50.66 3.93 -1.75
CA ARG A 22 -51.34 3.28 -2.91
C ARG A 22 -50.44 2.32 -3.71
N SER A 23 -50.95 1.10 -3.84
CA SER A 23 -50.54 0.09 -4.81
C SER A 23 -50.97 0.45 -6.23
N ARG A 24 -50.17 0.07 -7.24
CA ARG A 24 -50.66 -0.58 -8.47
C ARG A 24 -49.49 -1.20 -9.22
N GLY A 25 -49.49 -2.53 -9.29
CA GLY A 25 -48.61 -3.30 -10.15
C GLY A 25 -49.25 -3.55 -11.52
N SER A 26 -48.42 -3.58 -12.56
CA SER A 26 -48.42 -4.57 -13.65
C SER A 26 -47.54 -4.06 -14.80
N GLY A 27 -46.61 -4.90 -15.25
CA GLY A 27 -45.85 -4.65 -16.46
C GLY A 27 -44.54 -5.41 -16.53
N ALA A 28 -44.63 -6.72 -16.78
CA ALA A 28 -43.47 -7.55 -17.12
C ALA A 28 -42.82 -7.06 -18.43
N ARG A 29 -41.52 -6.75 -18.40
CA ARG A 29 -40.64 -6.79 -19.58
C ARG A 29 -39.24 -7.22 -19.18
N LEU A 30 -38.75 -8.20 -19.93
CA LEU A 30 -37.38 -8.70 -19.93
C LEU A 30 -36.41 -7.57 -20.32
N SER A 31 -35.36 -7.37 -19.53
CA SER A 31 -34.18 -6.61 -19.97
C SER A 31 -32.92 -7.11 -19.27
N SER A 32 -31.96 -7.48 -20.10
CA SER A 32 -30.53 -7.65 -19.85
C SER A 32 -29.98 -6.73 -18.76
N SER A 33 -29.32 -7.32 -17.77
CA SER A 33 -28.55 -6.61 -16.75
C SER A 33 -27.29 -5.99 -17.37
N ALA A 34 -27.40 -4.72 -17.75
CA ALA A 34 -26.26 -3.83 -17.80
C ALA A 34 -25.99 -3.35 -16.37
N SER A 35 -24.86 -3.78 -15.80
CA SER A 35 -24.37 -3.23 -14.53
C SER A 35 -23.98 -1.77 -14.76
N SER A 36 -24.70 -0.87 -14.10
CA SER A 36 -24.38 0.54 -13.99
C SER A 36 -23.02 0.71 -13.31
N ALA A 37 -21.99 1.01 -14.09
CA ALA A 37 -20.76 1.58 -13.57
C ALA A 37 -21.11 2.98 -13.04
N SER A 38 -20.99 3.17 -11.73
CA SER A 38 -20.98 4.50 -11.14
C SER A 38 -19.69 5.18 -11.55
N ASP A 39 -19.79 6.15 -12.47
CA ASP A 39 -18.74 7.10 -12.82
C ASP A 39 -18.25 7.79 -11.56
N THR A 40 -17.13 7.30 -11.02
CA THR A 40 -16.41 7.95 -9.93
C THR A 40 -15.18 8.60 -10.57
N SER A 41 -15.41 9.69 -11.30
CA SER A 41 -14.34 10.47 -11.91
C SER A 41 -13.43 11.01 -10.81
N ILE A 42 -12.15 10.60 -10.84
CA ILE A 42 -11.06 11.10 -9.98
C ILE A 42 -10.95 12.62 -10.01
N GLY A 43 -11.38 13.26 -11.12
CA GLY A 43 -11.48 14.72 -11.21
C GLY A 43 -12.22 15.30 -10.00
N SER A 44 -13.33 14.70 -9.58
CA SER A 44 -14.10 15.18 -8.42
C SER A 44 -13.39 15.03 -7.06
N VAL A 45 -12.43 14.11 -6.92
CA VAL A 45 -11.63 13.95 -5.69
C VAL A 45 -10.58 15.07 -5.56
N PHE A 46 -10.23 15.70 -6.69
CA PHE A 46 -9.14 16.67 -6.81
C PHE A 46 -9.56 18.04 -7.37
N GLU A 47 -10.84 18.22 -7.74
CA GLU A 47 -11.43 19.44 -8.34
C GLU A 47 -11.99 20.44 -7.31
N GLU A 48 -12.09 20.11 -6.02
CA GLU A 48 -12.47 21.10 -4.98
C GLU A 48 -11.40 22.18 -4.70
N GLY A 49 -10.48 22.39 -5.65
CA GLY A 49 -9.51 23.49 -5.67
C GLY A 49 -9.31 24.14 -7.05
N GLY A 50 -10.26 24.02 -7.99
CA GLY A 50 -10.07 24.55 -9.34
C GLY A 50 -11.34 24.69 -10.19
N ALA A 51 -12.02 25.83 -10.03
CA ALA A 51 -12.97 26.50 -10.93
C ALA A 51 -13.57 25.75 -12.16
N VAL A 52 -14.91 25.56 -12.16
CA VAL A 52 -15.80 25.89 -13.30
C VAL A 52 -17.12 26.45 -12.76
N GLY A 53 -17.60 27.52 -13.38
CA GLY A 53 -18.57 28.47 -12.84
C GLY A 53 -20.03 28.00 -12.73
N GLY A 54 -20.62 28.28 -11.58
CA GLY A 54 -22.03 28.59 -11.39
C GLY A 54 -22.11 29.90 -10.60
N ALA A 55 -22.81 30.90 -11.15
CA ALA A 55 -22.92 32.21 -10.53
C ALA A 55 -23.88 32.17 -9.34
N GLU A 56 -23.37 31.86 -8.16
CA GLU A 56 -23.94 32.34 -6.90
C GLU A 56 -23.09 33.55 -6.44
N GLU A 57 -23.76 34.63 -6.06
CA GLU A 57 -23.14 35.86 -5.58
C GLU A 57 -22.22 35.53 -4.39
N ARG A 58 -20.92 35.72 -4.62
CA ARG A 58 -19.84 35.49 -3.66
C ARG A 58 -19.76 36.67 -2.71
N ASP A 59 -19.76 36.37 -1.42
CA ASP A 59 -19.57 37.35 -0.35
C ASP A 59 -18.07 37.73 -0.26
N PRO A 60 -17.67 38.99 -0.51
CA PRO A 60 -16.26 39.40 -0.51
C PRO A 60 -15.61 39.40 0.89
N ASP A 61 -16.41 39.21 1.95
CA ASP A 61 -15.98 39.33 3.35
C ASP A 61 -15.87 37.98 4.10
N ASP A 62 -15.85 36.82 3.40
CA ASP A 62 -15.57 35.52 4.03
C ASP A 62 -14.10 35.45 4.48
N PRO A 63 -13.80 35.44 5.81
CA PRO A 63 -12.43 35.49 6.31
C PRO A 63 -11.67 34.17 6.16
N ASP A 64 -12.31 33.09 5.70
CA ASP A 64 -11.77 31.73 5.73
C ASP A 64 -11.05 31.30 4.42
N PHE A 65 -10.91 32.21 3.45
CA PHE A 65 -10.17 31.98 2.20
C PHE A 65 -8.99 32.95 2.04
N SER A 66 -7.95 32.75 2.87
CA SER A 66 -6.59 33.01 2.42
C SER A 66 -5.90 31.66 2.23
N ASP A 67 -5.84 31.17 0.99
CA ASP A 67 -4.88 30.14 0.59
C ASP A 67 -3.48 30.78 0.65
N GLY A 68 -2.99 31.00 1.86
CA GLY A 68 -1.59 31.29 2.09
C GLY A 68 -0.85 29.98 1.89
N GLU A 69 -0.31 29.77 0.69
CA GLU A 69 0.63 28.69 0.38
C GLU A 69 1.61 28.55 1.57
N GLU A 70 1.70 27.34 2.13
CA GLU A 70 2.58 27.08 3.27
C GLU A 70 4.02 27.39 2.83
N GLU A 71 4.65 28.38 3.47
CA GLU A 71 6.05 28.71 3.16
C GLU A 71 6.91 27.45 3.33
N GLU A 72 7.69 27.13 2.31
CA GLU A 72 8.60 26.00 2.35
C GLU A 72 9.58 26.15 3.53
N PRO A 73 9.88 25.05 4.23
CA PRO A 73 10.83 25.09 5.34
C PRO A 73 12.21 25.50 4.81
N SER A 74 12.84 26.49 5.46
CA SER A 74 14.15 27.00 5.02
C SER A 74 15.28 25.96 5.17
N TYR A 75 15.05 24.90 5.96
CA TYR A 75 16.02 23.86 6.26
C TYR A 75 15.38 22.48 6.29
N LEU A 76 16.09 21.49 5.74
CA LEU A 76 15.69 20.09 5.88
C LEU A 76 16.25 19.47 7.17
N PRO A 77 15.59 18.43 7.73
CA PRO A 77 16.07 17.76 8.94
C PRO A 77 17.51 17.26 8.89
N ALA A 78 18.02 16.87 7.73
CA ALA A 78 19.42 16.45 7.56
C ALA A 78 20.40 17.62 7.70
N GLU A 79 20.09 18.76 7.08
CA GLU A 79 20.92 19.97 7.12
C GLU A 79 21.02 20.57 8.52
N ILE A 80 19.96 20.43 9.32
CA ILE A 80 19.94 20.89 10.71
C ILE A 80 20.88 20.05 11.57
N ARG A 81 20.96 18.73 11.34
CA ARG A 81 21.83 17.81 12.11
C ARG A 81 23.31 18.08 11.86
N ASP A 82 23.66 18.54 10.67
CA ASP A 82 25.06 18.81 10.27
C ASP A 82 25.58 20.15 10.80
N LYS A 83 24.68 21.07 11.18
CA LYS A 83 25.07 22.39 11.73
C LYS A 83 25.43 22.26 13.21
N LYS A 84 26.52 22.92 13.62
CA LYS A 84 26.91 23.03 15.05
C LYS A 84 25.76 23.66 15.84
N HIS A 85 25.34 22.99 16.92
CA HIS A 85 24.12 23.26 17.70
C HIS A 85 24.01 24.66 18.34
N GLU A 86 25.08 25.46 18.33
CA GLU A 86 25.15 26.77 19.01
C GLU A 86 24.25 27.86 18.40
N ASN A 87 23.62 27.62 17.24
CA ASN A 87 22.79 28.63 16.54
C ASN A 87 21.31 28.24 16.39
N LEU A 88 20.84 27.12 16.93
CA LEU A 88 19.47 26.63 16.69
C LEU A 88 18.39 27.63 17.15
N SER A 89 18.58 28.29 18.30
CA SER A 89 17.64 29.30 18.80
C SER A 89 17.52 30.51 17.87
N ASN A 90 18.63 30.95 17.26
CA ASN A 90 18.62 32.07 16.29
C ASN A 90 17.93 31.66 14.99
N LEU A 91 18.16 30.43 14.53
CA LEU A 91 17.48 29.89 13.34
C LEU A 91 15.97 29.78 13.58
N LEU A 92 15.55 29.34 14.77
CA LEU A 92 14.13 29.24 15.14
C LEU A 92 13.42 30.59 15.13
N LEU A 93 14.09 31.67 15.55
CA LEU A 93 13.53 33.02 15.52
C LEU A 93 13.41 33.59 14.09
N GLN A 94 14.23 33.10 13.15
CA GLN A 94 14.21 33.54 11.76
C GLN A 94 13.27 32.70 10.88
N GLU A 95 12.97 31.47 11.30
CA GLU A 95 12.15 30.53 10.55
C GLU A 95 10.67 30.93 10.56
N ARG A 96 10.12 31.15 9.38
CA ARG A 96 8.71 31.56 9.19
C ARG A 96 7.79 30.38 8.93
N SER A 97 8.32 29.30 8.34
CA SER A 97 7.57 28.08 8.07
C SER A 97 7.24 27.36 9.38
N SER A 98 5.96 27.02 9.57
CA SER A 98 5.52 26.20 10.70
C SER A 98 6.27 24.86 10.75
N LEU A 99 6.44 24.23 9.58
CA LEU A 99 7.16 22.96 9.47
C LEU A 99 8.65 23.11 9.77
N GLY A 100 9.28 24.18 9.28
CA GLY A 100 10.68 24.49 9.58
C GLY A 100 10.92 24.70 11.07
N GLN A 101 10.03 25.44 11.75
CA GLN A 101 10.10 25.62 13.21
C GLN A 101 10.03 24.28 13.94
N LEU A 102 9.15 23.37 13.50
CA LEU A 102 9.03 22.03 14.08
C LEU A 102 10.28 21.17 13.89
N TYR A 103 10.96 21.26 12.73
CA TYR A 103 12.22 20.55 12.50
C TYR A 103 13.32 21.02 13.45
N LEU A 104 13.43 22.33 13.67
CA LEU A 104 14.39 22.91 14.61
C LEU A 104 14.07 22.51 16.05
N LEU A 105 12.80 22.60 16.45
CA LEU A 105 12.33 22.23 17.79
C LEU A 105 12.57 20.74 18.09
N ASN A 106 12.36 19.86 17.11
CA ASN A 106 12.67 18.43 17.27
C ASN A 106 14.16 18.19 17.57
N GLU A 107 15.06 18.83 16.82
CA GLU A 107 16.51 18.67 17.05
C GLU A 107 16.95 19.30 18.39
N MET A 108 16.36 20.42 18.79
CA MET A 108 16.62 21.04 20.10
C MET A 108 16.21 20.12 21.26
N THR A 109 15.03 19.50 21.19
CA THR A 109 14.55 18.54 22.20
C THR A 109 15.45 17.29 22.25
N ARG A 110 15.91 16.80 21.10
CA ARG A 110 16.80 15.63 20.99
C ARG A 110 18.18 15.89 21.62
N THR A 111 18.71 17.09 21.43
CA THR A 111 20.04 17.50 21.94
C THR A 111 20.00 17.98 23.40
N ARG A 112 18.82 18.13 24.00
CA ARG A 112 18.62 18.75 25.33
C ARG A 112 19.25 20.13 25.42
N SER A 113 19.30 20.84 24.30
CA SER A 113 19.76 22.23 24.27
C SER A 113 18.81 23.08 25.11
N SER A 114 19.35 23.96 25.96
CA SER A 114 18.52 24.89 26.74
C SER A 114 17.70 25.73 25.78
N ILE A 115 16.37 25.61 25.87
CA ILE A 115 15.43 26.41 25.10
C ILE A 115 15.40 27.77 25.77
N ASP A 116 16.37 28.63 25.44
CA ASP A 116 16.29 30.05 25.77
C ASP A 116 15.37 30.74 24.74
N LEU A 117 14.11 30.29 24.70
CA LEU A 117 13.05 31.10 24.13
C LEU A 117 12.93 32.28 25.09
N ASN A 118 13.14 33.50 24.60
CA ASN A 118 13.17 34.75 25.38
C ASN A 118 11.92 35.01 26.28
N SER A 119 10.94 34.09 26.30
CA SER A 119 9.66 34.10 27.00
C SER A 119 9.55 33.09 28.17
N GLY A 120 10.49 32.17 28.36
CA GLY A 120 10.35 31.07 29.35
C GLY A 120 9.37 29.96 28.94
N GLU A 121 8.96 29.96 27.66
CA GLU A 121 8.14 28.91 27.03
C GLU A 121 8.97 27.64 26.81
N THR A 122 8.38 26.47 27.09
CA THR A 122 9.01 25.16 26.79
C THR A 122 8.87 24.80 25.31
N ALA A 123 9.76 23.97 24.78
CA ALA A 123 9.62 23.50 23.38
C ALA A 123 8.33 22.72 23.18
N GLU A 124 7.86 21.97 24.19
CA GLU A 124 6.61 21.23 24.14
C GLU A 124 5.41 22.17 24.02
N GLU A 125 5.36 23.24 24.82
CA GLU A 125 4.33 24.29 24.70
C GLU A 125 4.37 24.96 23.32
N ARG A 126 5.57 25.24 22.80
CA ARG A 126 5.73 25.84 21.48
C ARG A 126 5.27 24.91 20.35
N ILE A 127 5.57 23.61 20.44
CA ILE A 127 5.10 22.60 19.48
C ILE A 127 3.57 22.49 19.55
N GLU A 128 2.98 22.50 20.75
CA GLU A 128 1.51 22.49 20.92
C GLU A 128 0.86 23.74 20.32
N ALA A 129 1.46 24.93 20.50
CA ALA A 129 0.99 26.16 19.87
C ALA A 129 1.01 26.05 18.33
N ILE A 130 2.14 25.59 17.74
CA ILE A 130 2.25 25.37 16.29
C ILE A 130 1.24 24.32 15.81
N TYR A 131 1.02 23.24 16.58
CA TYR A 131 0.02 22.22 16.26
C TYR A 131 -1.39 22.81 16.13
N LEU A 132 -1.82 23.60 17.13
CA LEU A 132 -3.14 24.24 17.12
C LEU A 132 -3.28 25.26 15.98
N GLU A 133 -2.27 26.11 15.80
CA GLU A 133 -2.22 27.11 14.72
C GLU A 133 -2.25 26.48 13.33
N SER A 134 -1.48 25.40 13.13
CA SER A 134 -1.44 24.66 11.87
C SER A 134 -2.77 23.96 11.61
N GLY A 135 -3.45 23.50 12.65
CA GLY A 135 -4.79 22.90 12.55
C GLY A 135 -5.84 23.90 12.05
N VAL A 136 -5.85 25.12 12.59
CA VAL A 136 -6.74 26.21 12.14
C VAL A 136 -6.46 26.55 10.67
N ARG A 137 -5.18 26.65 10.29
CA ARG A 137 -4.76 26.96 8.92
C ARG A 137 -4.76 25.75 7.97
N LYS A 138 -5.26 24.58 8.41
CA LYS A 138 -5.34 23.33 7.63
C LYS A 138 -3.99 22.88 7.03
N ARG A 139 -2.88 23.17 7.70
CA ARG A 139 -1.51 22.77 7.30
C ARG A 139 -1.21 21.34 7.77
N TRP A 140 -1.73 20.35 7.04
CA TRP A 140 -1.79 18.97 7.51
C TRP A 140 -0.42 18.31 7.76
N MET A 141 0.59 18.65 6.97
CA MET A 141 1.95 18.12 7.19
C MET A 141 2.51 18.61 8.52
N SER A 142 2.41 19.92 8.80
CA SER A 142 2.78 20.53 10.08
C SER A 142 1.98 19.96 11.25
N VAL A 143 0.66 19.75 11.08
CA VAL A 143 -0.21 19.12 12.09
C VAL A 143 0.28 17.71 12.43
N ARG A 144 0.54 16.88 11.42
CA ARG A 144 1.01 15.49 11.64
C ARG A 144 2.39 15.45 12.27
N TYR A 145 3.31 16.31 11.82
CA TYR A 145 4.66 16.36 12.39
C TYR A 145 4.61 16.80 13.85
N ALA A 146 3.89 17.88 14.18
CA ALA A 146 3.75 18.35 15.56
C ALA A 146 3.04 17.31 16.45
N ALA A 147 1.97 16.68 15.96
CA ALA A 147 1.28 15.60 16.66
C ALA A 147 2.21 14.41 16.96
N ALA A 148 3.12 14.08 16.03
CA ALA A 148 4.11 13.02 16.23
C ALA A 148 5.12 13.38 17.33
N LEU A 149 5.64 14.60 17.33
CA LEU A 149 6.55 15.08 18.39
C LEU A 149 5.89 15.07 19.77
N LEU A 150 4.62 15.46 19.82
CA LEU A 150 3.79 15.46 21.04
C LEU A 150 3.28 14.06 21.42
N ARG A 151 3.59 13.04 20.62
CA ARG A 151 3.12 11.66 20.77
C ARG A 151 1.59 11.54 20.93
N LYS A 152 0.82 12.33 20.18
CA LYS A 152 -0.65 12.29 20.22
C LYS A 152 -1.20 10.97 19.67
N VAL A 153 -2.34 10.55 20.19
CA VAL A 153 -3.00 9.27 19.88
C VAL A 153 -4.50 9.47 19.75
N VAL A 154 -5.13 8.67 18.89
CA VAL A 154 -6.60 8.62 18.77
C VAL A 154 -7.17 7.44 19.56
N ASP A 155 -8.22 7.68 20.34
CA ASP A 155 -8.80 6.68 21.26
C ASP A 155 -9.32 5.41 20.58
N CYS A 156 -9.83 5.52 19.34
CA CYS A 156 -10.41 4.39 18.61
C CYS A 156 -9.37 3.49 17.92
N LEU A 157 -8.08 3.79 18.02
CA LEU A 157 -7.02 3.09 17.30
C LEU A 157 -6.96 1.59 17.63
N ALA A 158 -6.88 1.23 18.92
CA ALA A 158 -6.80 -0.17 19.34
C ALA A 158 -8.09 -0.97 19.03
N PRO A 159 -9.30 -0.43 19.25
CA PRO A 159 -10.54 -1.05 18.77
C PRO A 159 -10.58 -1.27 17.25
N SER A 160 -10.17 -0.26 16.46
CA SER A 160 -10.12 -0.35 14.99
C SER A 160 -9.18 -1.48 14.54
N LEU A 161 -7.97 -1.55 15.11
CA LEU A 161 -7.02 -2.60 14.83
C LEU A 161 -7.58 -3.98 15.20
N THR A 162 -8.12 -4.11 16.42
CA THR A 162 -8.71 -5.35 16.94
C THR A 162 -9.80 -5.87 16.00
N GLY A 163 -10.65 -4.99 15.47
CA GLY A 163 -11.72 -5.35 14.53
C GLY A 163 -11.24 -6.05 13.25
N MET A 164 -10.03 -5.71 12.78
CA MET A 164 -9.39 -6.39 11.64
C MET A 164 -8.75 -7.72 12.06
N LEU A 165 -8.04 -7.74 13.20
CA LEU A 165 -7.34 -8.94 13.70
C LEU A 165 -8.30 -10.10 13.99
N VAL A 166 -9.42 -9.84 14.67
CA VAL A 166 -10.42 -10.88 15.00
C VAL A 166 -11.11 -11.49 13.78
N ARG A 167 -11.01 -10.85 12.61
CA ARG A 167 -11.51 -11.35 11.33
C ARG A 167 -10.41 -12.03 10.50
N GLY A 168 -9.30 -12.38 11.14
CA GLY A 168 -8.23 -13.17 10.54
C GLY A 168 -7.29 -12.38 9.63
N LYS A 169 -7.20 -11.06 9.79
CA LYS A 169 -6.16 -10.26 9.15
C LYS A 169 -4.97 -10.13 10.09
N GLU A 170 -3.77 -10.06 9.53
CA GLU A 170 -2.59 -9.57 10.24
C GLU A 170 -2.29 -8.14 9.82
N VAL A 171 -1.73 -7.33 10.70
CA VAL A 171 -1.39 -5.93 10.39
C VAL A 171 0.06 -5.68 10.74
N THR A 172 0.82 -5.02 9.86
CA THR A 172 2.21 -4.61 10.16
C THR A 172 2.35 -3.11 10.32
N ILE A 173 3.18 -2.73 11.29
CA ILE A 173 3.46 -1.34 11.64
C ILE A 173 4.94 -1.08 11.43
N GLY A 174 5.28 -0.05 10.65
CA GLY A 174 6.65 0.27 10.29
C GLY A 174 6.74 1.01 8.96
N VAL A 175 7.81 1.78 8.78
CA VAL A 175 8.01 2.62 7.59
C VAL A 175 8.55 1.78 6.44
N PHE A 176 8.10 2.05 5.21
CA PHE A 176 8.59 1.36 4.02
C PHE A 176 10.13 1.47 3.91
N GLY A 177 10.79 0.34 3.63
CA GLY A 177 12.26 0.24 3.58
C GLY A 177 12.94 -0.01 4.94
N TYR A 178 12.20 0.01 6.04
CA TYR A 178 12.69 -0.26 7.39
C TYR A 178 12.07 -1.53 7.97
N ALA A 179 12.48 -1.89 9.20
CA ALA A 179 11.86 -2.98 9.93
C ALA A 179 10.38 -2.70 10.20
N GLU A 180 9.57 -3.76 10.23
CA GLU A 180 8.15 -3.69 10.59
C GLU A 180 7.85 -4.67 11.73
N HIS A 181 6.86 -4.33 12.55
CA HIS A 181 6.35 -5.18 13.60
C HIS A 181 5.02 -5.79 13.16
N VAL A 182 4.90 -7.12 13.20
CA VAL A 182 3.68 -7.84 12.86
C VAL A 182 2.80 -7.95 14.10
N VAL A 183 1.60 -7.38 14.02
CA VAL A 183 0.56 -7.52 15.03
C VAL A 183 -0.41 -8.61 14.60
N THR A 184 -0.41 -9.71 15.34
CA THR A 184 -1.27 -10.87 15.11
C THR A 184 -2.40 -10.98 16.12
N GLU A 185 -2.24 -10.35 17.29
CA GLU A 185 -3.18 -10.44 18.41
C GLU A 185 -3.57 -9.05 18.93
N PRO A 186 -4.80 -8.89 19.45
CA PRO A 186 -5.22 -7.65 20.09
C PRO A 186 -4.29 -7.28 21.25
N MET A 187 -3.97 -6.00 21.37
CA MET A 187 -3.06 -5.47 22.38
C MET A 187 -3.62 -4.22 23.06
N SER A 188 -3.01 -3.82 24.18
CA SER A 188 -3.45 -2.63 24.90
C SER A 188 -3.19 -1.36 24.07
N PRO A 189 -3.99 -0.29 24.22
CA PRO A 189 -3.73 0.98 23.55
C PRO A 189 -2.32 1.51 23.81
N LYS A 190 -1.78 1.31 25.03
CA LYS A 190 -0.44 1.77 25.40
C LYS A 190 0.65 1.04 24.62
N ASP A 191 0.52 -0.28 24.49
CA ASP A 191 1.51 -1.10 23.78
C ASP A 191 1.49 -0.81 22.28
N LEU A 192 0.29 -0.66 21.70
CA LEU A 192 0.13 -0.30 20.30
C LEU A 192 0.78 1.05 19.97
N VAL A 193 0.52 2.06 20.80
CA VAL A 193 1.12 3.40 20.65
C VAL A 193 2.62 3.32 20.76
N LYS A 194 3.15 2.59 21.74
CA LYS A 194 4.58 2.39 21.90
C LYS A 194 5.18 1.78 20.63
N ILE A 195 4.58 0.73 20.08
CA ILE A 195 5.04 0.09 18.84
C ILE A 195 5.03 1.07 17.68
N ILE A 196 3.94 1.82 17.46
CA ILE A 196 3.85 2.79 16.36
C ILE A 196 4.98 3.81 16.43
N TYR A 197 5.18 4.44 17.60
CA TYR A 197 6.21 5.45 17.75
C TYR A 197 7.62 4.87 17.71
N ASP A 198 7.86 3.69 18.28
CA ASP A 198 9.18 3.04 18.25
C ASP A 198 9.57 2.62 16.82
N MET A 199 8.60 2.17 16.01
CA MET A 199 8.84 1.73 14.63
C MET A 199 8.92 2.89 13.63
N CYS A 200 8.20 4.00 13.85
CA CYS A 200 8.10 5.08 12.87
C CYS A 200 9.05 6.25 13.14
N MET A 201 9.20 6.70 14.40
CA MET A 201 9.99 7.89 14.73
C MET A 201 11.45 7.88 14.24
N PRO A 202 12.19 6.74 14.26
CA PRO A 202 13.56 6.73 13.78
C PRO A 202 13.71 7.01 12.28
N ALA A 203 12.68 6.67 11.50
CA ALA A 203 12.69 6.79 10.04
C ALA A 203 11.96 8.05 9.58
N ASP A 204 10.69 8.22 9.98
CA ASP A 204 9.85 9.35 9.62
C ASP A 204 8.78 9.59 10.72
N PRO A 205 8.85 10.72 11.45
CA PRO A 205 7.84 11.07 12.46
C PRO A 205 6.42 11.17 11.91
N ILE A 206 6.23 11.62 10.66
CA ILE A 206 4.89 11.81 10.08
C ILE A 206 4.19 10.47 9.90
N GLU A 207 4.92 9.42 9.53
CA GLU A 207 4.40 8.06 9.38
C GLU A 207 3.78 7.55 10.71
N ALA A 208 4.26 7.99 11.88
CA ALA A 208 3.65 7.60 13.16
C ALA A 208 2.19 8.06 13.28
N VAL A 209 1.83 9.20 12.69
CA VAL A 209 0.47 9.74 12.70
C VAL A 209 -0.32 9.23 11.50
N LEU A 210 0.30 9.18 10.31
CA LEU A 210 -0.34 8.62 9.11
C LEU A 210 -0.74 7.16 9.31
N GLN A 211 0.11 6.32 9.91
CA GLN A 211 -0.24 4.91 10.14
C GLN A 211 -1.44 4.76 11.09
N GLN A 212 -1.60 5.66 12.06
CA GLN A 212 -2.82 5.69 12.89
C GLN A 212 -4.06 6.04 12.06
N GLU A 213 -3.98 7.08 11.21
CA GLU A 213 -5.06 7.47 10.29
C GLU A 213 -5.44 6.29 9.38
N ILE A 214 -4.45 5.66 8.73
CA ILE A 214 -4.66 4.53 7.82
C ILE A 214 -5.26 3.32 8.54
N ILE A 215 -4.80 2.95 9.74
CA ILE A 215 -5.40 1.84 10.51
C ILE A 215 -6.89 2.09 10.78
N ILE A 216 -7.24 3.31 11.16
CA ILE A 216 -8.63 3.70 11.43
C ILE A 216 -9.46 3.63 10.15
N TYR A 217 -8.96 4.18 9.05
CA TYR A 217 -9.67 4.18 7.78
C TYR A 217 -9.81 2.78 7.19
N LEU A 218 -8.77 1.95 7.28
CA LEU A 218 -8.84 0.55 6.88
C LEU A 218 -9.89 -0.21 7.69
N ALA A 219 -9.98 -0.01 9.00
CA ALA A 219 -10.99 -0.65 9.83
C ALA A 219 -12.43 -0.25 9.44
N ASP A 220 -12.63 1.03 9.10
CA ASP A 220 -13.91 1.55 8.61
C ASP A 220 -14.29 0.97 7.24
N VAL A 221 -13.35 0.99 6.29
CA VAL A 221 -13.55 0.42 4.94
C VAL A 221 -13.72 -1.11 5.01
N PHE A 222 -13.00 -1.79 5.89
CA PHE A 222 -13.15 -3.24 6.07
C PHE A 222 -14.51 -3.63 6.64
N THR A 223 -15.08 -2.80 7.50
CA THR A 223 -16.43 -3.00 8.05
C THR A 223 -17.52 -2.77 7.00
N SER A 224 -17.33 -1.78 6.11
CA SER A 224 -18.32 -1.40 5.11
C SER A 224 -18.20 -2.13 3.77
N GLN A 225 -16.98 -2.47 3.35
CA GLN A 225 -16.63 -2.99 2.02
C GLN A 225 -15.57 -4.10 2.10
N ALA A 226 -15.89 -5.19 2.82
CA ALA A 226 -14.96 -6.30 3.06
C ALA A 226 -14.41 -6.96 1.78
N THR A 227 -15.11 -6.85 0.65
CA THR A 227 -14.68 -7.40 -0.65
C THR A 227 -13.37 -6.78 -1.17
N LEU A 228 -13.07 -5.52 -0.82
CA LEU A 228 -11.82 -4.84 -1.20
C LEU A 228 -10.57 -5.50 -0.58
N PHE A 229 -10.76 -6.33 0.44
CA PHE A 229 -9.71 -7.02 1.18
C PHE A 229 -9.60 -8.51 0.81
N GLN A 230 -10.28 -8.93 -0.24
CA GLN A 230 -10.16 -10.30 -0.75
C GLN A 230 -8.73 -10.55 -1.23
N GLY A 231 -8.18 -11.71 -0.86
CA GLY A 231 -6.80 -12.05 -1.20
C GLY A 231 -5.73 -11.30 -0.42
N MET A 232 -6.08 -10.49 0.60
CA MET A 232 -5.11 -9.76 1.43
C MET A 232 -5.10 -10.35 2.84
N LEU A 233 -4.16 -11.25 3.16
CA LEU A 233 -4.07 -11.84 4.51
C LEU A 233 -3.43 -10.87 5.51
N ARG A 234 -2.32 -10.25 5.11
CA ARG A 234 -1.54 -9.32 5.92
C ARG A 234 -1.59 -7.92 5.31
N LEU A 235 -2.06 -6.95 6.10
CA LEU A 235 -2.14 -5.54 5.74
C LEU A 235 -0.87 -4.84 6.21
N ARG A 236 0.04 -4.54 5.27
CA ARG A 236 1.31 -3.88 5.59
C ARG A 236 1.16 -2.36 5.49
N ILE A 237 0.97 -1.68 6.61
CA ILE A 237 0.52 -0.28 6.61
C ILE A 237 1.51 0.65 5.91
N GLY A 238 2.82 0.53 6.19
CA GLY A 238 3.84 1.33 5.50
C GLY A 238 3.91 1.08 3.99
N TRP A 239 3.60 -0.14 3.54
CA TRP A 239 3.56 -0.48 2.12
C TRP A 239 2.31 0.07 1.43
N ILE A 240 1.17 0.10 2.12
CA ILE A 240 -0.05 0.75 1.64
C ILE A 240 0.21 2.25 1.47
N ILE A 241 0.86 2.91 2.43
CA ILE A 241 1.26 4.32 2.30
C ILE A 241 2.22 4.52 1.12
N GLN A 242 3.17 3.60 0.92
CA GLN A 242 4.05 3.67 -0.25
C GLN A 242 3.29 3.51 -1.58
N ALA A 243 2.28 2.63 -1.64
CA ALA A 243 1.41 2.50 -2.80
C ALA A 243 0.62 3.79 -3.06
N MET A 244 0.10 4.44 -2.02
CA MET A 244 -0.55 5.76 -2.11
C MET A 244 0.41 6.83 -2.64
N LYS A 245 1.66 6.85 -2.17
CA LYS A 245 2.70 7.76 -2.66
C LYS A 245 3.01 7.52 -4.14
N ASN A 246 3.08 6.26 -4.58
CA ASN A 246 3.33 5.92 -5.98
C ASN A 246 2.14 6.30 -6.88
N GLU A 247 0.91 6.06 -6.44
CA GLU A 247 -0.28 6.43 -7.19
C GLU A 247 -0.37 7.94 -7.44
N LEU A 248 -0.02 8.77 -6.46
CA LEU A 248 0.04 10.23 -6.67
C LEU A 248 1.12 10.64 -7.67
N LYS A 249 2.26 9.95 -7.71
CA LYS A 249 3.32 10.20 -8.70
C LYS A 249 2.87 9.83 -10.12
N ASP A 250 2.18 8.71 -10.26
CA ASP A 250 1.66 8.26 -11.55
C ASP A 250 0.61 9.25 -12.09
N LEU A 251 -0.32 9.69 -11.24
CA LEU A 251 -1.32 10.69 -11.59
C LEU A 251 -0.68 12.03 -12.01
N ALA A 252 0.31 12.51 -11.26
CA ALA A 252 1.03 13.74 -11.60
C ALA A 252 1.73 13.66 -12.96
N THR A 253 2.26 12.49 -13.32
CA THR A 253 2.93 12.25 -14.60
C THR A 253 1.95 12.31 -15.77
N VAL A 254 0.74 11.75 -15.59
CA VAL A 254 -0.31 11.71 -16.62
C VAL A 254 -0.88 13.11 -16.90
N GLU A 255 -1.11 13.92 -15.88
CA GLU A 255 -1.75 15.23 -16.01
C GLU A 255 -0.83 16.32 -16.59
N LYS A 256 0.47 16.04 -16.82
CA LYS A 256 1.49 17.02 -17.25
C LYS A 256 1.48 18.32 -16.43
N LEU A 257 1.03 18.25 -15.18
CA LEU A 257 1.09 19.38 -14.26
C LEU A 257 2.57 19.72 -14.02
N ASN A 258 2.88 21.01 -13.92
CA ASN A 258 4.22 21.44 -13.51
C ASN A 258 4.59 20.68 -12.24
N LEU A 259 5.78 20.07 -12.21
CA LEU A 259 6.28 19.28 -11.07
C LEU A 259 6.21 20.03 -9.73
N VAL A 260 6.12 21.36 -9.77
CA VAL A 260 5.94 22.26 -8.62
C VAL A 260 4.52 22.20 -8.04
N THR A 261 3.47 22.01 -8.86
CA THR A 261 2.08 21.78 -8.40
C THR A 261 1.82 20.30 -8.08
N ALA A 262 2.75 19.42 -8.46
CA ALA A 262 2.70 17.97 -8.30
C ALA A 262 3.19 17.48 -6.92
N GLU A 263 3.59 18.37 -6.03
CA GLU A 263 4.00 18.00 -4.67
C GLU A 263 2.82 17.68 -3.75
N ARG A 264 1.76 17.05 -4.26
CA ARG A 264 0.74 16.42 -3.41
C ARG A 264 1.37 15.22 -2.73
N ARG A 265 2.11 15.49 -1.66
CA ARG A 265 2.63 14.48 -0.74
C ARG A 265 1.45 13.93 0.05
N VAL A 266 1.40 12.62 0.27
CA VAL A 266 0.36 12.00 1.13
C VAL A 266 0.30 12.70 2.49
N GLU A 267 1.46 13.15 2.96
CA GLU A 267 1.71 13.90 4.17
C GLU A 267 1.03 15.29 4.22
N GLN A 268 0.71 15.91 3.08
CA GLN A 268 0.02 17.21 2.99
C GLN A 268 -1.48 17.08 2.77
N LEU A 269 -1.97 15.90 2.36
CA LEU A 269 -3.39 15.69 2.09
C LEU A 269 -4.22 15.83 3.37
N SER A 270 -5.41 16.41 3.26
CA SER A 270 -6.37 16.44 4.37
C SER A 270 -6.79 15.03 4.79
N PRO A 271 -7.28 14.82 6.03
CA PRO A 271 -7.77 13.53 6.49
C PRO A 271 -8.82 12.89 5.56
N HIS A 272 -9.68 13.71 4.95
CA HIS A 272 -10.66 13.24 3.97
C HIS A 272 -9.97 12.74 2.69
N GLN A 273 -9.05 13.53 2.13
CA GLN A 273 -8.31 13.17 0.92
C GLN A 273 -7.44 11.92 1.13
N VAL A 274 -6.80 11.75 2.29
CA VAL A 274 -6.07 10.52 2.64
C VAL A 274 -7.00 9.31 2.62
N LYS A 275 -8.20 9.43 3.20
CA LYS A 275 -9.21 8.36 3.16
C LYS A 275 -9.66 8.03 1.73
N GLN A 276 -9.91 9.05 0.90
CA GLN A 276 -10.31 8.82 -0.50
C GLN A 276 -9.20 8.14 -1.31
N LEU A 277 -7.96 8.61 -1.17
CA LEU A 277 -6.81 8.00 -1.83
C LEU A 277 -6.61 6.56 -1.37
N LEU A 278 -6.80 6.26 -0.08
CA LEU A 278 -6.73 4.90 0.44
C LEU A 278 -7.78 4.00 -0.22
N ILE A 279 -9.03 4.44 -0.32
CA ILE A 279 -10.11 3.68 -0.97
C ILE A 279 -9.77 3.45 -2.44
N TYR A 280 -9.27 4.48 -3.12
CA TYR A 280 -8.86 4.43 -4.52
C TYR A 280 -7.74 3.40 -4.78
N VAL A 281 -6.73 3.37 -3.89
CA VAL A 281 -5.62 2.40 -3.93
C VAL A 281 -6.11 0.98 -3.65
N LEU A 282 -7.13 0.80 -2.79
CA LEU A 282 -7.71 -0.52 -2.52
C LEU A 282 -8.60 -1.02 -3.67
N GLN A 283 -9.10 -0.16 -4.55
CA GLN A 283 -9.91 -0.58 -5.69
C GLN A 283 -9.05 -1.17 -6.80
N ASP A 284 -9.57 -2.20 -7.46
CA ASP A 284 -9.00 -2.69 -8.70
C ASP A 284 -9.55 -1.86 -9.86
N ILE A 285 -8.67 -1.20 -10.61
CA ILE A 285 -9.05 -0.20 -11.62
C ILE A 285 -8.39 -0.58 -12.93
N ASP A 286 -9.23 -0.83 -13.93
CA ASP A 286 -8.83 -1.35 -15.24
C ASP A 286 -7.93 -0.39 -16.04
N SER A 287 -7.93 0.90 -15.71
CA SER A 287 -7.15 1.93 -16.43
C SER A 287 -5.67 1.98 -16.06
N ARG A 288 -5.23 1.21 -15.04
CA ARG A 288 -3.83 1.21 -14.61
C ARG A 288 -2.93 0.50 -15.62
N SER A 289 -1.70 0.99 -15.76
CA SER A 289 -0.68 0.28 -16.53
C SER A 289 -0.36 -1.07 -15.88
N ALA A 290 0.11 -2.06 -16.65
CA ALA A 290 0.47 -3.37 -16.11
C ALA A 290 1.53 -3.27 -14.99
N LEU A 291 2.49 -2.36 -15.14
CA LEU A 291 3.53 -2.10 -14.15
C LEU A 291 2.94 -1.50 -12.87
N SER A 292 2.13 -0.43 -12.98
CA SER A 292 1.49 0.21 -11.84
C SER A 292 0.58 -0.77 -11.08
N THR A 293 -0.18 -1.60 -11.82
CA THR A 293 -1.01 -2.67 -11.24
C THR A 293 -0.16 -3.68 -10.46
N ARG A 294 1.00 -4.09 -10.99
CA ARG A 294 1.91 -5.00 -10.30
C ARG A 294 2.53 -4.38 -9.05
N GLN A 295 2.97 -3.12 -9.15
CA GLN A 295 3.52 -2.39 -8.00
C GLN A 295 2.47 -2.25 -6.89
N LEU A 296 1.23 -1.92 -7.26
CA LEU A 296 0.11 -1.80 -6.35
C LEU A 296 -0.22 -3.13 -5.66
N HIS A 297 -0.54 -4.19 -6.43
CA HIS A 297 -0.90 -5.48 -5.83
C HIS A 297 0.23 -6.09 -5.01
N GLY A 298 1.47 -5.94 -5.47
CA GLY A 298 2.67 -6.34 -4.73
C GLY A 298 2.80 -5.63 -3.38
N ALA A 299 2.52 -4.32 -3.33
CA ALA A 299 2.58 -3.54 -2.10
C ALA A 299 1.40 -3.86 -1.15
N LEU A 300 0.22 -4.11 -1.70
CA LEU A 300 -0.97 -4.51 -0.94
C LEU A 300 -0.93 -5.96 -0.43
N ASN A 301 0.07 -6.76 -0.84
CA ASN A 301 0.09 -8.22 -0.65
C ASN A 301 -1.21 -8.88 -1.14
N ARG A 302 -1.79 -8.39 -2.25
CA ARG A 302 -3.05 -8.93 -2.77
C ARG A 302 -2.76 -10.12 -3.68
N VAL A 303 -3.28 -11.29 -3.33
CA VAL A 303 -3.14 -12.51 -4.15
C VAL A 303 -4.44 -12.90 -4.86
N PRO A 304 -4.37 -13.58 -6.02
CA PRO A 304 -5.54 -14.08 -6.73
C PRO A 304 -6.38 -15.08 -5.90
N PRO A 305 -7.64 -15.33 -6.27
CA PRO A 305 -8.44 -16.39 -5.67
C PRO A 305 -7.76 -17.75 -5.73
N LEU A 306 -7.92 -18.55 -4.67
CA LEU A 306 -7.34 -19.89 -4.53
C LEU A 306 -5.80 -19.94 -4.55
N PHE A 307 -5.11 -18.80 -4.46
CA PHE A 307 -3.65 -18.74 -4.51
C PHE A 307 -2.97 -19.70 -3.53
N TYR A 308 -3.33 -19.66 -2.24
CA TYR A 308 -2.73 -20.53 -1.24
C TYR A 308 -2.99 -22.02 -1.52
N GLU A 309 -4.20 -22.39 -1.94
CA GLU A 309 -4.51 -23.77 -2.33
C GLU A 309 -3.65 -24.21 -3.53
N LYS A 310 -3.45 -23.33 -4.50
CA LYS A 310 -2.60 -23.57 -5.66
C LYS A 310 -1.13 -23.76 -5.26
N VAL A 311 -0.59 -22.92 -4.37
CA VAL A 311 0.77 -23.10 -3.83
C VAL A 311 0.89 -24.42 -3.07
N TYR A 312 -0.13 -24.82 -2.30
CA TYR A 312 -0.17 -26.13 -1.65
C TYR A 312 -0.16 -27.28 -2.65
N ASN A 313 -0.88 -27.16 -3.77
CA ASN A 313 -0.89 -28.14 -4.84
C ASN A 313 0.46 -28.26 -5.56
N ILE A 314 1.20 -27.15 -5.70
CA ILE A 314 2.60 -27.17 -6.18
C ILE A 314 3.47 -27.98 -5.21
N LEU A 315 3.40 -27.72 -3.91
CA LEU A 315 4.20 -28.46 -2.91
C LEU A 315 3.87 -29.94 -2.85
N LYS A 316 2.63 -30.37 -3.16
CA LYS A 316 2.31 -31.80 -3.28
C LYS A 316 3.08 -32.50 -4.41
N ARG A 317 3.64 -31.75 -5.36
CA ARG A 317 4.31 -32.25 -6.56
C ARG A 317 5.74 -31.78 -6.73
N ALA A 318 6.30 -31.05 -5.77
CA ALA A 318 7.67 -30.57 -5.78
C ALA A 318 8.28 -30.64 -4.39
N CYS A 319 9.59 -30.86 -4.27
CA CYS A 319 10.25 -30.96 -2.96
C CYS A 319 10.21 -29.65 -2.15
N GLY A 320 9.93 -28.52 -2.80
CA GLY A 320 9.75 -27.23 -2.18
C GLY A 320 9.69 -26.11 -3.20
N VAL A 321 9.51 -24.89 -2.72
CA VAL A 321 9.56 -23.66 -3.50
C VAL A 321 10.60 -22.74 -2.87
N ASN A 322 11.50 -22.17 -3.68
CA ASN A 322 12.52 -21.22 -3.24
C ASN A 322 12.37 -19.88 -3.97
N VAL A 323 12.47 -18.79 -3.21
CA VAL A 323 12.56 -17.43 -3.74
C VAL A 323 13.44 -16.57 -2.84
N ARG A 324 14.37 -15.83 -3.44
CA ARG A 324 15.34 -14.97 -2.74
C ARG A 324 16.06 -15.68 -1.59
N GLY A 325 16.41 -16.96 -1.80
CA GLY A 325 17.11 -17.78 -0.80
C GLY A 325 16.25 -18.33 0.33
N LYS A 326 14.99 -17.90 0.49
CA LYS A 326 14.04 -18.55 1.41
C LYS A 326 13.40 -19.75 0.73
N THR A 327 13.26 -20.85 1.46
CA THR A 327 12.68 -22.11 0.94
C THR A 327 11.48 -22.53 1.78
N LEU A 328 10.36 -22.75 1.12
CA LEU A 328 9.21 -23.47 1.68
C LEU A 328 9.28 -24.93 1.21
N LEU A 329 9.71 -25.83 2.09
CA LEU A 329 9.85 -27.25 1.79
C LEU A 329 8.50 -27.96 1.80
N GLN A 330 8.36 -29.00 0.98
CA GLN A 330 7.18 -29.89 0.99
C GLN A 330 7.05 -30.61 2.32
N VAL A 331 8.14 -31.21 2.81
CA VAL A 331 8.21 -31.89 4.10
C VAL A 331 8.92 -30.96 5.09
N PRO A 332 8.34 -30.69 6.29
CA PRO A 332 7.13 -31.31 6.84
C PRO A 332 5.81 -30.58 6.49
N THR A 333 5.86 -29.45 5.77
CA THR A 333 4.71 -28.55 5.56
C THR A 333 3.42 -29.25 5.14
N VAL A 334 3.46 -30.09 4.11
CA VAL A 334 2.28 -30.79 3.55
C VAL A 334 1.78 -31.92 4.45
N HIS A 335 2.63 -32.43 5.36
CA HIS A 335 2.24 -33.43 6.35
C HIS A 335 1.58 -32.82 7.58
N GLU A 336 1.96 -31.59 7.93
CA GLU A 336 1.53 -30.94 9.16
C GLU A 336 0.32 -30.02 8.96
N VAL A 337 0.18 -29.41 7.78
CA VAL A 337 -0.78 -28.32 7.56
C VAL A 337 -1.49 -28.52 6.22
N SER A 338 -2.81 -28.34 6.19
CA SER A 338 -3.58 -28.42 4.95
C SER A 338 -3.57 -27.10 4.17
N GLY A 339 -3.76 -27.16 2.85
CA GLY A 339 -3.74 -25.97 1.98
C GLY A 339 -4.87 -24.95 2.21
N GLN A 340 -5.89 -25.31 3.00
CA GLN A 340 -7.01 -24.43 3.36
C GLN A 340 -6.81 -23.76 4.73
N GLU A 341 -5.82 -24.19 5.50
CA GLU A 341 -5.55 -23.64 6.82
C GLU A 341 -4.77 -22.32 6.74
N VAL A 342 -5.12 -21.39 7.63
CA VAL A 342 -4.44 -20.09 7.75
C VAL A 342 -2.95 -20.28 8.04
N GLN A 343 -2.57 -21.29 8.81
CA GLN A 343 -1.16 -21.59 9.10
C GLN A 343 -0.34 -21.86 7.83
N PHE A 344 -0.93 -22.47 6.81
CA PHE A 344 -0.27 -22.68 5.52
C PHE A 344 -0.09 -21.34 4.80
N ALA A 345 -1.15 -20.53 4.76
CA ALA A 345 -1.11 -19.20 4.16
C ALA A 345 -0.04 -18.31 4.82
N LEU A 346 0.13 -18.39 6.14
CA LEU A 346 1.17 -17.68 6.88
C LEU A 346 2.60 -18.12 6.49
N LYS A 347 2.82 -19.43 6.26
CA LYS A 347 4.11 -19.94 5.76
C LYS A 347 4.41 -19.40 4.35
N VAL A 348 3.39 -19.28 3.50
CA VAL A 348 3.54 -18.69 2.16
C VAL A 348 3.80 -17.18 2.24
N GLU A 349 3.11 -16.45 3.12
CA GLU A 349 3.38 -15.03 3.39
C GLU A 349 4.79 -14.81 3.93
N GLU A 350 5.29 -15.69 4.80
CA GLU A 350 6.67 -15.64 5.29
C GLU A 350 7.69 -15.87 4.16
N LEU A 351 7.41 -16.80 3.24
CA LEU A 351 8.22 -17.00 2.03
C LEU A 351 8.27 -15.72 1.19
N LEU A 352 7.12 -15.10 0.91
CA LEU A 352 7.03 -13.88 0.07
C LEU A 352 7.50 -12.61 0.79
N SER A 353 7.57 -12.61 2.13
CA SER A 353 7.99 -11.45 2.92
C SER A 353 9.44 -11.03 2.70
N SER A 354 10.30 -11.92 2.18
CA SER A 354 11.68 -11.58 1.80
C SER A 354 11.77 -10.63 0.62
N ILE A 355 10.67 -10.50 -0.13
CA ILE A 355 10.64 -9.70 -1.34
C ILE A 355 10.38 -8.24 -1.00
N THR A 356 11.38 -7.39 -1.27
CA THR A 356 11.33 -5.94 -0.99
C THR A 356 10.80 -5.12 -2.18
N ILE A 357 10.75 -5.70 -3.38
CA ILE A 357 10.34 -5.03 -4.61
C ILE A 357 8.88 -5.44 -4.94
N PRO A 358 7.90 -4.52 -4.87
CA PRO A 358 6.48 -4.82 -5.09
C PRO A 358 6.17 -5.53 -6.42
N GLU A 359 6.65 -4.99 -7.54
CA GLU A 359 6.37 -5.53 -8.88
C GLU A 359 6.94 -6.93 -9.05
N TYR A 360 8.15 -7.18 -8.56
CA TYR A 360 8.74 -8.52 -8.58
C TYR A 360 7.97 -9.47 -7.66
N ARG A 361 7.49 -9.03 -6.49
CA ARG A 361 6.59 -9.85 -5.65
C ARG A 361 5.36 -10.28 -6.44
N GLN A 362 4.72 -9.35 -7.14
CA GLN A 362 3.53 -9.67 -7.91
C GLN A 362 3.83 -10.64 -9.05
N VAL A 363 4.96 -10.47 -9.75
CA VAL A 363 5.40 -11.40 -10.80
C VAL A 363 5.68 -12.80 -10.23
N ILE A 364 6.22 -12.91 -9.01
CA ILE A 364 6.38 -14.19 -8.32
C ILE A 364 5.03 -14.84 -7.99
N VAL A 365 4.04 -14.05 -7.56
CA VAL A 365 2.65 -14.53 -7.36
C VAL A 365 2.07 -15.04 -8.67
N GLU A 366 2.22 -14.29 -9.77
CA GLU A 366 1.80 -14.72 -11.12
C GLU A 366 2.52 -16.01 -11.55
N MET A 367 3.84 -16.10 -11.35
CA MET A 367 4.65 -17.28 -11.66
C MET A 367 4.13 -18.53 -10.92
N LEU A 368 3.84 -18.41 -9.63
CA LEU A 368 3.25 -19.52 -8.85
C LEU A 368 1.90 -19.96 -9.42
N MET A 369 1.05 -19.02 -9.85
CA MET A 369 -0.22 -19.35 -10.50
C MET A 369 -0.01 -20.08 -11.83
N VAL A 370 0.99 -19.67 -12.62
CA VAL A 370 1.37 -20.35 -13.87
C VAL A 370 1.88 -21.76 -13.59
N VAL A 371 2.81 -21.93 -12.64
CA VAL A 371 3.34 -23.24 -12.24
C VAL A 371 2.21 -24.17 -11.79
N SER A 372 1.29 -23.70 -10.92
CA SER A 372 0.14 -24.50 -10.49
C SER A 372 -0.71 -24.93 -11.68
N THR A 373 -0.98 -24.03 -12.62
CA THR A 373 -1.79 -24.32 -13.81
C THR A 373 -1.13 -25.34 -14.72
N VAL A 374 0.19 -25.25 -14.94
CA VAL A 374 0.96 -26.22 -15.73
C VAL A 374 0.92 -27.59 -15.06
N LEU A 375 1.18 -27.67 -13.75
CA LEU A 375 1.12 -28.94 -13.02
C LEU A 375 -0.30 -29.52 -13.01
N GLU A 376 -1.34 -28.71 -12.81
CA GLU A 376 -2.75 -29.14 -12.85
C GLU A 376 -3.11 -29.81 -14.18
N ARG A 377 -2.58 -29.28 -15.30
CA ARG A 377 -2.80 -29.83 -16.65
C ARG A 377 -1.95 -31.05 -16.98
N ASN A 378 -0.86 -31.29 -16.25
CA ASN A 378 0.08 -32.39 -16.48
C ASN A 378 0.30 -33.17 -15.16
N PRO A 379 -0.70 -33.95 -14.71
CA PRO A 379 -0.67 -34.63 -13.41
C PRO A 379 0.45 -35.68 -13.27
N GLU A 380 1.03 -36.14 -14.38
CA GLU A 380 2.18 -37.04 -14.45
C GLU A 380 3.51 -36.38 -14.06
N ILE A 381 3.58 -35.05 -14.03
CA ILE A 381 4.81 -34.33 -13.69
C ILE A 381 4.97 -34.27 -12.16
N ILE A 382 6.09 -34.81 -11.67
CA ILE A 382 6.56 -34.68 -10.29
C ILE A 382 7.97 -34.08 -10.34
N CYS A 383 8.16 -32.97 -9.64
CA CYS A 383 9.43 -32.29 -9.56
C CYS A 383 10.27 -32.92 -8.45
N SER A 384 11.37 -33.58 -8.82
CA SER A 384 12.32 -34.21 -7.90
C SER A 384 13.24 -33.21 -7.18
N SER A 385 13.06 -31.91 -7.43
CA SER A 385 13.88 -30.85 -6.87
C SER A 385 13.04 -29.69 -6.34
N VAL A 386 13.69 -28.77 -5.61
CA VAL A 386 13.07 -27.52 -5.17
C VAL A 386 12.92 -26.59 -6.37
N LEU A 387 11.71 -26.09 -6.59
CA LEU A 387 11.42 -25.13 -7.65
C LEU A 387 11.98 -23.76 -7.26
N LYS A 388 13.01 -23.31 -7.98
CA LYS A 388 13.63 -22.00 -7.79
C LYS A 388 12.94 -20.98 -8.67
N LEU A 389 12.14 -20.11 -8.07
CA LEU A 389 11.33 -19.14 -8.80
C LEU A 389 12.18 -18.05 -9.46
N ASP A 390 13.34 -17.73 -8.87
CA ASP A 390 14.30 -16.78 -9.45
C ASP A 390 14.82 -17.28 -10.82
N GLU A 391 15.28 -18.53 -10.90
CA GLU A 391 15.78 -19.14 -12.15
C GLU A 391 14.69 -19.23 -13.22
N LEU A 392 13.44 -19.56 -12.82
CA LEU A 392 12.30 -19.57 -13.74
C LEU A 392 11.99 -18.18 -14.29
N LEU A 393 12.09 -17.15 -13.45
CA LEU A 393 11.87 -15.78 -13.88
C LEU A 393 12.99 -15.29 -14.79
N GLU A 394 14.25 -15.59 -14.46
CA GLU A 394 15.40 -15.27 -15.31
C GLU A 394 15.27 -15.87 -16.71
N GLU A 395 14.87 -17.15 -16.80
CA GLU A 395 14.60 -17.80 -18.09
C GLU A 395 13.41 -17.14 -18.82
N SER A 396 12.37 -16.72 -18.10
CA SER A 396 11.23 -16.00 -18.70
C SER A 396 11.64 -14.66 -19.31
N VAL A 397 12.46 -13.90 -18.60
CA VAL A 397 13.01 -12.62 -19.07
C VAL A 397 13.95 -12.87 -20.25
N HIS A 398 14.78 -13.90 -20.20
CA HIS A 398 15.66 -14.28 -21.31
C HIS A 398 14.86 -14.60 -22.59
N LEU A 399 13.79 -15.41 -22.49
CA LEU A 399 12.92 -15.71 -23.63
C LEU A 399 12.26 -14.44 -24.21
N TYR A 400 11.87 -13.50 -23.35
CA TYR A 400 11.36 -12.20 -23.77
C TYR A 400 12.42 -11.37 -24.51
N THR A 401 13.62 -11.23 -23.95
CA THR A 401 14.72 -10.49 -24.57
C THR A 401 15.09 -11.05 -25.94
N VAL A 402 15.11 -12.38 -26.09
CA VAL A 402 15.36 -13.04 -27.38
C VAL A 402 14.26 -12.73 -28.40
N ASP A 403 12.99 -12.70 -28.00
CA ASP A 403 11.88 -12.35 -28.90
C ASP A 403 11.96 -10.88 -29.35
N GLN A 404 12.29 -9.97 -28.42
CA GLN A 404 12.47 -8.55 -28.74
C GLN A 404 13.66 -8.31 -29.67
N GLY A 405 14.77 -9.02 -29.47
CA GLY A 405 15.95 -8.93 -30.34
C GLY A 405 15.67 -9.40 -31.77
N LYS A 406 14.84 -10.45 -31.95
CA LYS A 406 14.41 -10.91 -33.28
C LYS A 406 13.54 -9.87 -33.99
N LYS A 407 12.59 -9.25 -33.27
CA LYS A 407 11.74 -8.18 -33.81
C LYS A 407 12.53 -6.92 -34.15
N GLY A 408 13.54 -6.55 -33.35
CA GLY A 408 14.44 -5.43 -33.64
C GLY A 408 15.30 -5.64 -34.89
N GLN A 409 15.75 -6.88 -35.13
CA GLN A 409 16.48 -7.25 -36.34
C GLN A 409 15.60 -7.21 -37.60
N GLU A 410 14.32 -7.55 -37.50
CA GLU A 410 13.35 -7.43 -38.60
C GLU A 410 12.98 -5.96 -38.91
N ASN A 411 13.00 -5.09 -37.90
CA ASN A 411 12.65 -3.67 -38.02
C ASN A 411 13.85 -2.72 -38.30
N GLY A 412 15.07 -3.24 -38.41
CA GLY A 412 16.25 -2.45 -38.81
C GLY A 412 16.80 -1.49 -37.76
N GLU A 413 16.39 -1.60 -36.49
CA GLU A 413 16.89 -0.77 -35.40
C GLU A 413 17.83 -1.59 -34.51
N GLY A 414 19.13 -1.38 -34.70
CA GLY A 414 20.17 -1.93 -33.84
C GLY A 414 20.59 -0.92 -32.78
N SER A 415 20.00 -0.98 -31.59
CA SER A 415 20.57 -0.35 -30.39
C SER A 415 20.82 -1.40 -29.31
N LYS A 416 22.09 -1.47 -28.89
CA LYS A 416 22.55 -2.15 -27.69
C LYS A 416 22.18 -1.27 -26.49
N GLU A 417 20.97 -1.42 -25.96
CA GLU A 417 20.63 -0.88 -24.65
C GLU A 417 20.60 -1.98 -23.59
N ALA A 418 20.98 -1.58 -22.38
CA ALA A 418 21.60 -2.39 -21.35
C ALA A 418 20.72 -3.52 -20.81
N VAL A 419 21.35 -4.63 -20.43
CA VAL A 419 20.75 -5.81 -19.80
C VAL A 419 19.86 -5.47 -18.58
N GLU A 420 20.06 -4.31 -17.94
CA GLU A 420 19.24 -3.82 -16.82
C GLU A 420 17.82 -3.35 -17.21
N ASP A 421 17.59 -2.97 -18.48
CA ASP A 421 16.28 -2.47 -18.94
C ASP A 421 15.28 -3.60 -19.28
N HIS A 422 15.78 -4.82 -19.54
CA HIS A 422 14.93 -5.93 -19.96
C HIS A 422 13.97 -6.44 -18.88
N CYS A 423 14.38 -6.38 -17.60
CA CYS A 423 13.50 -6.73 -16.48
C CYS A 423 12.36 -5.71 -16.34
N ALA A 424 12.65 -4.42 -16.47
CA ALA A 424 11.64 -3.36 -16.43
C ALA A 424 10.65 -3.51 -17.59
N GLY A 425 11.16 -3.74 -18.81
CA GLY A 425 10.33 -4.03 -19.98
C GLY A 425 9.45 -5.28 -19.81
N PHE A 426 9.96 -6.34 -19.20
CA PHE A 426 9.19 -7.55 -18.89
C PHE A 426 8.08 -7.28 -17.86
N TYR A 427 8.37 -6.53 -16.79
CA TYR A 427 7.39 -6.18 -15.75
C TYR A 427 6.33 -5.18 -16.25
N ALA A 428 6.57 -4.50 -17.36
CA ALA A 428 5.57 -3.66 -18.02
C ALA A 428 4.64 -4.43 -18.98
N LEU A 429 4.90 -5.72 -19.25
CA LEU A 429 4.04 -6.51 -20.13
C LEU A 429 2.68 -6.79 -19.51
N LEU A 430 1.63 -6.70 -20.32
CA LEU A 430 0.32 -7.24 -19.93
C LEU A 430 0.43 -8.74 -19.61
N PRO A 431 -0.34 -9.26 -18.64
CA PRO A 431 -0.32 -10.68 -18.31
C PRO A 431 -0.76 -11.55 -19.49
N ASP A 432 -1.83 -11.14 -20.17
CA ASP A 432 -2.50 -11.91 -21.22
C ASP A 432 -1.89 -11.72 -22.62
N GLY A 433 -2.19 -12.67 -23.50
CA GLY A 433 -1.82 -12.64 -24.92
C GLY A 433 -0.59 -13.47 -25.26
N MET A 434 -0.37 -13.70 -26.56
CA MET A 434 0.72 -14.56 -27.05
C MET A 434 2.12 -14.02 -26.71
N SER A 435 2.24 -12.70 -26.54
CA SER A 435 3.46 -12.01 -26.10
C SER A 435 3.30 -11.37 -24.71
N GLY A 436 2.30 -11.80 -23.93
CA GLY A 436 2.14 -11.38 -22.53
C GLY A 436 3.12 -12.08 -21.59
N SER A 437 3.29 -11.57 -20.38
CA SER A 437 4.23 -12.13 -19.41
C SER A 437 3.93 -13.60 -19.08
N ILE A 438 2.65 -13.99 -18.98
CA ILE A 438 2.21 -15.37 -18.69
C ILE A 438 2.68 -16.35 -19.76
N SER A 439 2.72 -15.93 -21.04
CA SER A 439 3.18 -16.77 -22.15
C SER A 439 4.66 -17.13 -21.99
N TYR A 440 5.50 -16.15 -21.66
CA TYR A 440 6.92 -16.39 -21.41
C TYR A 440 7.17 -17.21 -20.14
N MET A 441 6.45 -16.91 -19.05
CA MET A 441 6.50 -17.69 -17.82
C MET A 441 6.10 -19.15 -18.05
N ALA A 442 5.01 -19.39 -18.78
CA ALA A 442 4.56 -20.75 -19.09
C ALA A 442 5.60 -21.52 -19.92
N LYS A 443 6.22 -20.87 -20.92
CA LYS A 443 7.31 -21.48 -21.71
C LYS A 443 8.52 -21.82 -20.84
N ALA A 444 8.97 -20.90 -20.00
CA ALA A 444 10.10 -21.12 -19.09
C ALA A 444 9.83 -22.27 -18.11
N VAL A 445 8.62 -22.30 -17.52
CA VAL A 445 8.18 -23.38 -16.62
C VAL A 445 8.17 -24.72 -17.36
N VAL A 446 7.55 -24.81 -18.54
CA VAL A 446 7.51 -26.06 -19.30
C VAL A 446 8.91 -26.53 -19.69
N ASN A 447 9.79 -25.64 -20.18
CA ASN A 447 11.16 -25.97 -20.54
C ASN A 447 11.93 -26.54 -19.34
N THR A 448 11.80 -25.89 -18.18
CA THR A 448 12.47 -26.31 -16.95
C THR A 448 11.92 -27.64 -16.43
N LEU A 449 10.60 -27.81 -16.44
CA LEU A 449 9.96 -29.05 -16.00
C LEU A 449 10.25 -30.23 -16.93
N LEU A 450 10.42 -30.01 -18.24
CA LEU A 450 10.85 -31.06 -19.17
C LEU A 450 12.30 -31.47 -18.94
N GLN A 451 13.19 -30.51 -18.66
CA GLN A 451 14.59 -30.80 -18.36
C GLN A 451 14.74 -31.56 -17.02
N GLN A 452 13.93 -31.22 -16.02
CA GLN A 452 13.93 -31.89 -14.72
C GLN A 452 13.12 -33.19 -14.69
N GLY A 453 12.04 -33.26 -15.47
CA GLY A 453 11.09 -34.39 -15.55
C GLY A 453 11.58 -35.58 -16.35
N LEU A 454 12.76 -35.51 -16.98
CA LEU A 454 13.43 -36.66 -17.59
C LEU A 454 13.98 -37.66 -16.55
N SER A 455 13.84 -37.41 -15.25
CA SER A 455 13.91 -38.48 -14.26
C SER A 455 12.62 -39.31 -14.33
N TYR A 456 12.53 -40.18 -15.34
CA TYR A 456 11.49 -41.20 -15.43
C TYR A 456 11.42 -41.96 -14.10
N ASP A 457 10.21 -42.11 -13.58
CA ASP A 457 9.91 -43.00 -12.47
C ASP A 457 10.10 -44.46 -12.94
N ILE A 458 11.36 -44.91 -12.94
CA ILE A 458 11.74 -46.30 -13.25
C ILE A 458 11.14 -47.28 -12.19
N SER A 459 10.53 -46.79 -11.11
CA SER A 459 9.93 -47.64 -10.08
C SER A 459 8.55 -48.22 -10.46
N LYS A 460 7.95 -47.81 -11.58
CA LYS A 460 6.71 -48.42 -12.11
C LYS A 460 6.94 -49.41 -13.26
N GLN A 461 8.08 -50.09 -13.29
CA GLN A 461 8.27 -51.25 -14.15
C GLN A 461 8.09 -52.55 -13.36
N CYS A 462 7.02 -53.27 -13.71
CA CYS A 462 6.80 -54.71 -13.49
C CYS A 462 6.66 -55.23 -12.05
N CYS A 463 5.43 -55.19 -11.54
CA CYS A 463 4.90 -56.31 -10.75
C CYS A 463 3.75 -56.94 -11.54
N ILE A 464 4.08 -57.93 -12.38
CA ILE A 464 3.14 -58.98 -12.74
C ILE A 464 3.13 -59.93 -11.54
N SER A 465 1.96 -60.18 -10.96
CA SER A 465 1.65 -61.37 -10.17
C SER A 465 0.19 -61.73 -10.39
#